data_AF-A0A1B6LBM9-F1
#
_entry.id   AF-A0A1B6LBM9-F1
#
_cell.length_a   1.000
_cell.length_b   1.000
_cell.length_c   1.000
_cell.angle_alpha   90.00
_cell.angle_beta   90.00
_cell.angle_gamma   90.00
#
_symmetry.space_group_name_H-M   'P 1'
#
loop_
_entity.id
_entity.type
_entity.pdbx_description
1 polymer ?
#
loop_
_entity_poly.entity_id
_entity_poly.type
_entity_poly.pdbx_seq_one_letter_code
_entity_poly.pdbx_strand_id
1 'polypeptide(L)'
;MHELFTQVLSKKDLSKAGDLFSLSDQAIVNDLTEVINSIAEITSLPDYVNNNNDQSVVEICITKVTSAIRETGSIEQHADALVALLESCLNYNLKPSAKDEDPPHAKISSDIISCIFLNYNKKEVMKRALPVAVKFLHKGNRELSRNMAPYLSLAAIDNADLLSKHIQLIIDSIISGNYPLCRVLPQIYAVAKEPIHDHAMALVSLLPQCDLSDKLALL
;
A
#
# COMPACT_ATOMS: atom_id res chain seq x y z
N MET A 1 24.35 4.89 1.07
CA MET A 1 23.81 3.60 1.52
C MET A 1 24.79 2.92 2.47
N HIS A 2 24.33 2.54 3.68
CA HIS A 2 25.09 1.74 4.64
C HIS A 2 25.64 0.44 4.04
N GLU A 3 26.84 0.02 4.49
CA GLU A 3 27.57 -1.11 3.91
C GLU A 3 26.78 -2.42 3.95
N LEU A 4 26.10 -2.73 5.07
CA LEU A 4 25.27 -3.94 5.17
C LEU A 4 24.12 -3.98 4.16
N PHE A 5 23.47 -2.84 3.86
CA PHE A 5 22.48 -2.82 2.77
C PHE A 5 23.14 -3.08 1.42
N THR A 6 24.34 -2.55 1.19
CA THR A 6 25.10 -2.84 -0.04
C THR A 6 25.45 -4.33 -0.15
N GLN A 7 25.84 -4.98 0.95
CA GLN A 7 26.12 -6.41 0.98
C GLN A 7 24.87 -7.25 0.70
N VAL A 8 23.74 -6.92 1.33
CA VAL A 8 22.50 -7.68 1.16
C VAL A 8 21.85 -7.42 -0.21
N LEU A 9 21.69 -6.16 -0.64
CA LEU A 9 21.02 -5.81 -1.90
C LEU A 9 21.91 -6.02 -3.12
N SER A 10 23.12 -5.43 -3.13
CA SER A 10 23.96 -5.42 -4.32
C SER A 10 24.75 -6.72 -4.49
N LYS A 11 25.22 -7.32 -3.39
CA LYS A 11 25.96 -8.59 -3.43
C LYS A 11 25.08 -9.82 -3.21
N LYS A 12 23.79 -9.61 -2.91
CA LYS A 12 22.80 -10.68 -2.67
C LYS A 12 23.22 -11.65 -1.56
N ASP A 13 23.95 -11.14 -0.56
CA ASP A 13 24.50 -11.94 0.53
C ASP A 13 23.50 -12.06 1.69
N LEU A 14 22.63 -13.07 1.61
CA LEU A 14 21.64 -13.36 2.65
C LEU A 14 22.26 -13.75 4.01
N SER A 15 23.54 -14.16 4.06
CA SER A 15 24.19 -14.46 5.34
C SER A 15 24.31 -13.21 6.24
N LYS A 16 24.24 -12.02 5.64
CA LYS A 16 24.29 -10.71 6.30
C LYS A 16 22.93 -10.15 6.67
N ALA A 17 21.84 -10.84 6.34
CA ALA A 17 20.50 -10.41 6.70
C ALA A 17 20.30 -10.26 8.22
N GLY A 18 20.85 -11.18 9.02
CA GLY A 18 20.77 -11.09 10.48
C GLY A 18 21.50 -9.85 11.05
N ASP A 19 22.67 -9.54 10.50
CA ASP A 19 23.46 -8.36 10.89
C ASP A 19 22.70 -7.07 10.57
N LEU A 20 21.92 -7.06 9.48
CA LEU A 20 21.11 -5.91 9.06
C LEU A 20 20.09 -5.50 10.14
N PHE A 21 19.45 -6.47 10.82
CA PHE A 21 18.48 -6.17 11.88
C PHE A 21 19.13 -5.71 13.19
N SER A 22 20.42 -5.98 13.38
CA SER A 22 21.19 -5.48 14.53
C SER A 22 21.58 -4.00 14.39
N LEU A 23 21.42 -3.41 13.19
CA LEU A 23 21.71 -1.99 12.98
C LEU A 23 20.71 -1.08 13.70
N SER A 24 21.26 -0.02 14.29
CA SER A 24 20.47 1.10 14.78
C SER A 24 19.71 1.78 13.65
N ASP A 25 18.40 1.96 13.82
CA ASP A 25 17.57 2.63 12.82
C ASP A 25 18.01 4.08 12.57
N GLN A 26 18.53 4.76 13.61
CA GLN A 26 19.09 6.11 13.49
C GLN A 26 20.36 6.16 12.62
N ALA A 27 21.13 5.07 12.57
CA ALA A 27 22.34 5.01 11.75
C ALA A 27 22.03 4.88 10.24
N ILE A 28 20.84 4.38 9.90
CA ILE A 28 20.46 4.07 8.51
C ILE A 28 19.34 4.96 7.96
N VAL A 29 18.69 5.79 8.79
CA VAL A 29 17.53 6.59 8.40
C VAL A 29 17.80 7.42 7.14
N ASN A 30 18.98 8.02 7.02
CA ASN A 30 19.33 8.86 5.87
C ASN A 30 19.63 8.05 4.59
N ASP A 31 19.84 6.75 4.71
CA ASP A 31 20.10 5.86 3.56
C ASP A 31 18.82 5.23 3.00
N LEU A 32 17.69 5.25 3.74
CA LEU A 32 16.51 4.44 3.39
C LEU A 32 15.94 4.78 2.00
N THR A 33 15.98 6.05 1.58
CA THR A 33 15.57 6.45 0.23
C THR A 33 16.41 5.76 -0.84
N GLU A 34 17.73 5.70 -0.66
CA GLU A 34 18.64 5.03 -1.61
C GLU A 34 18.38 3.52 -1.63
N VAL A 35 18.12 2.92 -0.46
CA VAL A 35 17.75 1.50 -0.33
C VAL A 35 16.46 1.19 -1.09
N ILE A 36 15.43 2.02 -0.94
CA ILE A 36 14.14 1.88 -1.65
C ILE A 36 14.36 1.96 -3.17
N ASN A 37 15.20 2.87 -3.64
CA ASN A 37 15.52 3.00 -5.06
C ASN A 37 16.24 1.75 -5.60
N SER A 38 17.21 1.19 -4.86
CA SER A 38 17.85 -0.07 -5.26
C SER A 38 16.89 -1.25 -5.24
N ILE A 39 15.92 -1.29 -4.33
CA ILE A 39 14.82 -2.26 -4.36
C ILE A 39 13.99 -2.09 -5.64
N ALA A 40 13.67 -0.85 -6.04
CA ALA A 40 12.94 -0.57 -7.27
C ALA A 40 13.70 -1.08 -8.52
N GLU A 41 15.03 -0.93 -8.55
CA GLU A 41 15.87 -1.48 -9.62
C GLU A 41 15.79 -3.02 -9.67
N ILE A 42 15.98 -3.71 -8.54
CA ILE A 42 15.94 -5.18 -8.48
C ILE A 42 14.56 -5.72 -8.87
N THR A 43 13.49 -5.11 -8.32
CA THR A 43 12.10 -5.55 -8.59
C THR A 43 11.66 -5.28 -10.02
N SER A 44 12.40 -4.43 -10.75
CA SER A 44 12.14 -4.16 -12.16
C SER A 44 12.76 -5.18 -13.12
N LEU A 45 13.65 -6.05 -12.63
CA LEU A 45 14.35 -7.03 -13.45
C LEU A 45 13.37 -8.04 -14.07
N PRO A 46 13.56 -8.43 -15.36
CA PRO A 46 12.65 -9.35 -16.03
C PRO A 46 12.52 -10.73 -15.37
N ASP A 47 13.59 -11.19 -14.71
CA ASP A 47 13.63 -12.49 -14.03
C ASP A 47 13.22 -12.42 -12.55
N TYR A 48 12.94 -11.23 -12.00
CA TYR A 48 12.66 -11.03 -10.57
C TYR A 48 11.56 -11.97 -10.06
N VAL A 49 10.48 -12.15 -10.81
CA VAL A 49 9.34 -13.01 -10.45
C VAL A 49 9.74 -14.48 -10.27
N ASN A 50 10.84 -14.93 -10.88
CA ASN A 50 11.33 -16.32 -10.78
C ASN A 50 12.64 -16.44 -9.98
N ASN A 51 13.18 -15.32 -9.49
CA ASN A 51 14.46 -15.27 -8.80
C ASN A 51 14.25 -15.19 -7.28
N ASN A 52 14.18 -16.36 -6.64
CA ASN A 52 13.90 -16.48 -5.21
C ASN A 52 14.92 -15.73 -4.34
N ASN A 53 16.18 -15.67 -4.75
CA ASN A 53 17.22 -15.00 -3.99
C ASN A 53 16.99 -13.49 -3.95
N ASP A 54 16.67 -12.88 -5.10
CA ASP A 54 16.35 -11.46 -5.17
C ASP A 54 15.06 -11.13 -4.42
N GLN A 55 14.05 -12.01 -4.48
CA GLN A 55 12.81 -11.85 -3.71
C GLN A 55 13.07 -11.85 -2.20
N SER A 56 13.85 -12.81 -1.69
CA SER A 56 14.19 -12.87 -0.26
C SER A 56 15.00 -11.65 0.19
N VAL A 57 15.96 -11.21 -0.61
CA VAL A 57 16.76 -9.99 -0.36
C VAL A 57 15.84 -8.76 -0.28
N VAL A 58 14.92 -8.60 -1.24
CA VAL A 58 13.97 -7.48 -1.26
C VAL A 58 13.03 -7.52 -0.06
N GLU A 59 12.45 -8.67 0.27
CA GLU A 59 11.53 -8.83 1.40
C GLU A 59 12.19 -8.47 2.74
N ILE A 60 13.41 -8.95 2.96
CA ILE A 60 14.21 -8.61 4.15
C ILE A 60 14.49 -7.12 4.22
N CYS A 61 14.91 -6.51 3.10
CA CYS A 61 15.23 -5.09 3.07
C CYS A 61 13.99 -4.21 3.23
N ILE A 62 12.83 -4.56 2.64
CA ILE A 62 11.56 -3.85 2.86
C ILE A 62 11.16 -3.94 4.32
N THR A 63 11.27 -5.12 4.94
CA THR A 63 10.95 -5.31 6.36
C THR A 63 11.79 -4.38 7.23
N LYS A 64 13.11 -4.32 7.00
CA LYS A 64 13.99 -3.42 7.76
C LYS A 64 13.75 -1.93 7.45
N VAL A 65 13.52 -1.56 6.20
CA VAL A 65 13.23 -0.17 5.81
C VAL A 65 11.94 0.31 6.49
N THR A 66 10.86 -0.45 6.36
CA THR A 66 9.55 -0.09 6.93
C THR A 66 9.58 -0.05 8.46
N SER A 67 10.33 -0.96 9.10
CA SER A 67 10.54 -0.89 10.55
C SER A 67 11.34 0.36 10.94
N ALA A 68 12.44 0.65 10.26
CA ALA A 68 13.27 1.81 10.56
C ALA A 68 12.51 3.13 10.38
N ILE A 69 11.69 3.25 9.33
CA ILE A 69 10.82 4.41 9.11
C ILE A 69 9.85 4.60 10.29
N ARG A 70 9.24 3.52 10.77
CA ARG A 70 8.32 3.54 11.90
C ARG A 70 9.01 3.95 13.19
N GLU A 71 10.14 3.32 13.53
CA GLU A 71 10.86 3.58 14.79
C GLU A 71 11.47 4.99 14.85
N THR A 72 11.85 5.54 13.69
CA THR A 72 12.41 6.89 13.59
C THR A 72 11.38 7.98 13.31
N GLY A 73 10.13 7.62 12.99
CA GLY A 73 9.08 8.57 12.62
C GLY A 73 9.38 9.34 11.33
N SER A 74 10.18 8.78 10.42
CA SER A 74 10.77 9.47 9.27
C SER A 74 9.99 9.34 7.95
N ILE A 75 8.72 8.93 8.00
CA ILE A 75 7.92 8.65 6.80
C ILE A 75 7.92 9.80 5.79
N GLU A 76 7.86 11.05 6.25
CA GLU A 76 7.81 12.24 5.39
C GLU A 76 9.09 12.41 4.55
N GLN A 77 10.24 11.94 5.05
CA GLN A 77 11.53 11.95 4.34
C GLN A 77 11.58 10.93 3.20
N HIS A 78 10.86 9.81 3.34
CA HIS A 78 10.96 8.66 2.44
C HIS A 78 9.70 8.40 1.62
N ALA A 79 8.62 9.16 1.84
CA ALA A 79 7.32 8.97 1.21
C ALA A 79 7.40 8.97 -0.32
N ASP A 80 8.18 9.87 -0.93
CA ASP A 80 8.31 9.96 -2.39
C ASP A 80 8.90 8.66 -2.99
N ALA A 81 9.92 8.09 -2.35
CA ALA A 81 10.53 6.84 -2.79
C ALA A 81 9.60 5.63 -2.58
N LEU A 82 8.91 5.56 -1.43
CA LEU A 82 7.94 4.50 -1.15
C LEU A 82 6.78 4.53 -2.15
N VAL A 83 6.24 5.70 -2.44
CA VAL A 83 5.14 5.87 -3.41
C VAL A 83 5.61 5.53 -4.82
N ALA A 84 6.84 5.90 -5.20
CA ALA A 84 7.40 5.52 -6.50
C ALA A 84 7.59 4.00 -6.64
N LEU A 85 8.08 3.31 -5.61
CA LEU A 85 8.16 1.85 -5.57
C LEU A 85 6.77 1.21 -5.65
N LEU A 86 5.80 1.74 -4.89
CA LEU A 86 4.42 1.25 -4.94
C LEU A 86 3.79 1.44 -6.32
N GLU A 87 4.04 2.58 -6.97
CA GLU A 87 3.57 2.83 -8.33
C GLU A 87 4.23 1.90 -9.36
N SER A 88 5.51 1.58 -9.20
CA SER A 88 6.20 0.64 -10.09
C SER A 88 5.57 -0.75 -10.04
N CYS A 89 5.14 -1.22 -8.86
CA CYS A 89 4.44 -2.49 -8.68
C CYS A 89 3.15 -2.60 -9.51
N LEU A 90 2.47 -1.49 -9.81
CA LEU A 90 1.23 -1.49 -10.62
C LEU A 90 1.45 -1.93 -12.08
N ASN A 91 2.70 -1.93 -12.54
CA ASN A 91 3.08 -2.37 -13.90
C ASN A 91 3.21 -3.89 -14.03
N TYR A 92 3.14 -4.62 -12.91
CA TYR A 92 3.30 -6.07 -12.86
C TYR A 92 1.98 -6.78 -12.59
N ASN A 93 1.93 -8.08 -12.89
CA ASN A 93 0.76 -8.88 -12.58
C ASN A 93 0.65 -9.08 -11.06
N LEU A 94 -0.38 -8.52 -10.45
CA LEU A 94 -0.64 -8.63 -9.02
C LEU A 94 -1.59 -9.77 -8.66
N LYS A 95 -2.17 -10.46 -9.66
CA LYS A 95 -3.12 -11.54 -9.41
C LYS A 95 -2.40 -12.73 -8.74
N PRO A 96 -2.99 -13.31 -7.67
CA PRO A 96 -2.48 -14.53 -7.06
C PRO A 96 -2.33 -15.65 -8.09
N SER A 97 -1.35 -16.52 -7.87
CA SER A 97 -1.18 -17.74 -8.66
C SER A 97 -2.31 -18.75 -8.38
N ALA A 98 -2.36 -19.85 -9.13
CA ALA A 98 -3.37 -20.90 -8.93
C ALA A 98 -3.31 -21.59 -7.54
N LYS A 99 -2.27 -21.33 -6.75
CA LYS A 99 -2.11 -21.81 -5.37
C LYS A 99 -2.53 -20.78 -4.32
N ASP A 100 -3.23 -19.72 -4.73
CA ASP A 100 -3.54 -18.55 -3.91
C ASP A 100 -2.30 -17.87 -3.30
N GLU A 101 -1.13 -18.05 -3.93
CA GLU A 101 0.10 -17.37 -3.52
C GLU A 101 0.22 -16.03 -4.24
N ASP A 102 0.41 -14.98 -3.45
CA ASP A 102 0.64 -13.62 -3.95
C ASP A 102 1.96 -13.52 -4.73
N PRO A 103 1.96 -12.87 -5.91
CA PRO A 103 3.19 -12.58 -6.62
C PRO A 103 4.07 -11.61 -5.80
N PRO A 104 5.40 -11.60 -6.04
CA PRO A 104 6.33 -10.78 -5.26
C PRO A 104 5.94 -9.30 -5.18
N HIS A 105 5.48 -8.69 -6.29
CA HIS A 105 5.04 -7.29 -6.31
C HIS A 105 3.78 -7.03 -5.48
N ALA A 106 2.90 -8.01 -5.29
CA ALA A 106 1.73 -7.88 -4.41
C ALA A 106 2.16 -7.87 -2.94
N LYS A 107 3.10 -8.74 -2.55
CA LYS A 107 3.68 -8.77 -1.19
C LYS A 107 4.35 -7.43 -0.85
N ILE A 108 5.21 -6.93 -1.75
CA ILE A 108 5.82 -5.59 -1.65
C ILE A 108 4.75 -4.52 -1.45
N SER A 109 3.73 -4.51 -2.33
CA SER A 109 2.68 -3.49 -2.28
C SER A 109 1.94 -3.51 -0.94
N SER A 110 1.66 -4.68 -0.39
CA SER A 110 1.01 -4.84 0.92
C SER A 110 1.83 -4.19 2.03
N ASP A 111 3.13 -4.46 2.10
CA ASP A 111 4.02 -3.91 3.13
C ASP A 111 4.18 -2.39 3.01
N ILE A 112 4.36 -1.89 1.78
CA ILE A 112 4.51 -0.45 1.52
C ILE A 112 3.20 0.30 1.81
N ILE A 113 2.05 -0.23 1.40
CA ILE A 113 0.73 0.35 1.72
C ILE A 113 0.55 0.40 3.23
N SER A 114 0.81 -0.69 3.94
CA SER A 114 0.73 -0.72 5.41
C SER A 114 1.59 0.36 6.05
N CYS A 115 2.88 0.44 5.69
CA CYS A 115 3.81 1.43 6.20
C CYS A 115 3.33 2.88 5.98
N ILE A 116 2.85 3.18 4.77
CA ILE A 116 2.34 4.51 4.42
C ILE A 116 1.08 4.86 5.20
N PHE A 117 0.09 3.97 5.24
CA PHE A 117 -1.23 4.26 5.81
C PHE A 117 -1.28 4.18 7.33
N LEU A 118 -0.25 3.62 8.00
CA LEU A 118 -0.05 3.84 9.43
C LEU A 118 0.26 5.30 9.78
N ASN A 119 0.58 6.12 8.78
CA ASN A 119 0.83 7.56 8.90
C ASN A 119 -0.27 8.39 8.20
N TYR A 120 -1.51 7.89 8.22
CA TYR A 120 -2.65 8.53 7.53
C TYR A 120 -2.91 9.98 7.95
N ASN A 121 -2.54 10.36 9.17
CA ASN A 121 -2.68 11.73 9.68
C ASN A 121 -1.69 12.73 9.05
N LYS A 122 -0.70 12.26 8.29
CA LYS A 122 0.28 13.09 7.58
C LYS A 122 -0.24 13.47 6.20
N LYS A 123 -0.86 14.66 6.10
CA LYS A 123 -1.52 15.14 4.87
C LYS A 123 -0.60 15.14 3.63
N GLU A 124 0.66 15.56 3.76
CA GLU A 124 1.60 15.58 2.63
C GLU A 124 2.05 14.16 2.19
N VAL A 125 1.96 13.16 3.07
CA VAL A 125 2.18 11.75 2.70
C VAL A 125 0.95 11.22 1.97
N MET A 126 -0.25 11.45 2.51
CA MET A 126 -1.50 10.99 1.90
C MET A 126 -1.76 11.62 0.52
N LYS A 127 -1.42 12.89 0.33
CA LYS A 127 -1.52 13.60 -0.95
C LYS A 127 -0.74 12.91 -2.07
N ARG A 128 0.39 12.29 -1.75
CA ARG A 128 1.23 11.53 -2.69
C ARG A 128 0.73 10.10 -2.85
N ALA A 129 0.36 9.45 -1.74
CA ALA A 129 0.07 8.03 -1.72
C ALA A 129 -1.33 7.68 -2.24
N LEU A 130 -2.37 8.47 -1.90
CA LEU A 130 -3.75 8.16 -2.23
C LEU A 130 -3.97 7.93 -3.74
N PRO A 131 -3.47 8.78 -4.66
CA PRO A 131 -3.66 8.59 -6.11
C PRO A 131 -3.09 7.27 -6.63
N VAL A 132 -2.05 6.73 -5.99
CA VAL A 132 -1.42 5.46 -6.36
C VAL A 132 -2.14 4.29 -5.68
N ALA A 133 -2.38 4.40 -4.38
CA ALA A 133 -2.98 3.34 -3.56
C ALA A 133 -4.37 2.93 -4.07
N VAL A 134 -5.26 3.88 -4.39
CA VAL A 134 -6.63 3.57 -4.87
C VAL A 134 -6.64 2.74 -6.17
N LYS A 135 -5.57 2.76 -6.97
CA LYS A 135 -5.46 1.96 -8.20
C LYS A 135 -5.39 0.45 -7.88
N PHE A 136 -4.91 0.07 -6.69
CA PHE A 136 -4.81 -1.34 -6.28
C PHE A 136 -6.17 -2.00 -6.05
N LEU A 137 -7.24 -1.21 -5.81
CA LEU A 137 -8.60 -1.73 -5.68
C LEU A 137 -9.05 -2.54 -6.90
N HIS A 138 -8.51 -2.22 -8.09
CA HIS A 138 -8.93 -2.73 -9.38
C HIS A 138 -7.85 -3.55 -10.12
N LYS A 139 -6.74 -3.91 -9.45
CA LYS A 139 -5.62 -4.65 -10.08
C LYS A 139 -5.77 -6.17 -10.07
N GLY A 140 -6.94 -6.68 -9.70
CA GLY A 140 -7.28 -8.10 -9.80
C GLY A 140 -6.79 -8.98 -8.65
N ASN A 141 -6.13 -8.40 -7.65
CA ASN A 141 -5.84 -9.08 -6.39
C ASN A 141 -6.95 -8.76 -5.36
N ARG A 142 -7.82 -9.74 -5.09
CA ARG A 142 -8.98 -9.56 -4.21
C ARG A 142 -8.58 -9.36 -2.76
N GLU A 143 -7.55 -10.05 -2.28
CA GLU A 143 -7.08 -9.94 -0.91
C GLU A 143 -6.44 -8.57 -0.67
N LEU A 144 -5.53 -8.14 -1.54
CA LEU A 144 -4.93 -6.81 -1.47
C LEU A 144 -5.99 -5.69 -1.54
N SER A 145 -6.96 -5.81 -2.44
CA SER A 145 -8.09 -4.87 -2.55
C SER A 145 -8.95 -4.83 -1.28
N ARG A 146 -9.24 -5.98 -0.68
CA ARG A 146 -9.99 -6.08 0.58
C ARG A 146 -9.22 -5.48 1.75
N ASN A 147 -7.91 -5.73 1.82
CA ASN A 147 -7.03 -5.24 2.88
C ASN A 147 -6.83 -3.71 2.83
N MET A 148 -7.13 -3.07 1.70
CA MET A 148 -7.13 -1.60 1.61
C MET A 148 -8.28 -0.93 2.36
N ALA A 149 -9.42 -1.60 2.57
CA ALA A 149 -10.59 -0.99 3.17
C ALA A 149 -10.34 -0.36 4.55
N PRO A 150 -9.67 -1.03 5.52
CA PRO A 150 -9.35 -0.39 6.80
C PRO A 150 -8.41 0.81 6.63
N TYR A 151 -7.43 0.74 5.74
CA TYR A 151 -6.48 1.85 5.49
C TYR A 151 -7.16 3.07 4.87
N LEU A 152 -8.03 2.87 3.88
CA LEU A 152 -8.79 3.97 3.29
C LEU A 152 -9.81 4.55 4.29
N SER A 153 -10.37 3.72 5.17
CA SER A 153 -11.25 4.19 6.25
C SER A 153 -10.49 5.10 7.22
N LEU A 154 -9.25 4.75 7.60
CA LEU A 154 -8.39 5.61 8.41
C LEU A 154 -8.02 6.90 7.69
N ALA A 155 -7.59 6.81 6.42
CA ALA A 155 -7.23 7.98 5.63
C ALA A 155 -8.41 8.96 5.46
N ALA A 156 -9.63 8.46 5.36
CA ALA A 156 -10.83 9.27 5.23
C ALA A 156 -11.12 10.15 6.46
N ILE A 157 -10.62 9.79 7.65
CA ILE A 157 -10.82 10.59 8.87
C ILE A 157 -10.20 11.99 8.72
N ASP A 158 -8.95 12.05 8.26
CA ASP A 158 -8.20 13.32 8.17
C ASP A 158 -8.07 13.86 6.73
N ASN A 159 -8.36 13.03 5.72
CA ASN A 159 -8.07 13.33 4.31
C ASN A 159 -9.26 13.05 3.38
N ALA A 160 -10.49 13.19 3.87
CA ALA A 160 -11.70 13.04 3.06
C ALA A 160 -11.66 13.94 1.80
N ASP A 161 -11.12 15.16 1.91
CA ASP A 161 -10.96 16.08 0.78
C ASP A 161 -10.06 15.53 -0.33
N LEU A 162 -8.97 14.86 0.04
CA LEU A 162 -8.08 14.22 -0.92
C LEU A 162 -8.72 12.96 -1.51
N LEU A 163 -9.36 12.14 -0.67
CA LEU A 163 -9.95 10.87 -1.10
C LEU A 163 -11.18 11.04 -1.99
N SER A 164 -11.95 12.12 -1.79
CA SER A 164 -13.11 12.48 -2.62
C SER A 164 -12.79 12.58 -4.11
N LYS A 165 -11.56 12.94 -4.47
CA LYS A 165 -11.09 13.02 -5.87
C LYS A 165 -10.99 11.66 -6.55
N HIS A 166 -11.00 10.59 -5.76
CA HIS A 166 -10.86 9.20 -6.21
C HIS A 166 -12.09 8.34 -5.88
N ILE A 167 -13.22 8.98 -5.50
CA ILE A 167 -14.42 8.30 -5.02
C ILE A 167 -15.00 7.32 -6.02
N GLN A 168 -14.91 7.58 -7.33
CA GLN A 168 -15.43 6.66 -8.35
C GLN A 168 -14.77 5.28 -8.24
N LEU A 169 -13.44 5.23 -8.05
CA LEU A 169 -12.72 3.96 -7.89
C LEU A 169 -13.18 3.20 -6.64
N ILE A 170 -13.54 3.92 -5.57
CA ILE A 170 -14.02 3.32 -4.32
C ILE A 170 -15.43 2.77 -4.54
N ILE A 171 -16.33 3.55 -5.15
CA ILE A 171 -17.71 3.13 -5.47
C ILE A 171 -17.70 1.90 -6.39
N ASP A 172 -16.90 1.91 -7.46
CA ASP A 172 -16.79 0.78 -8.38
C ASP A 172 -16.30 -0.49 -7.65
N SER A 173 -15.40 -0.34 -6.68
CA SER A 173 -14.90 -1.46 -5.86
C SER A 173 -15.98 -1.99 -4.91
N ILE A 174 -16.77 -1.10 -4.29
CA ILE A 174 -17.93 -1.46 -3.46
C ILE A 174 -18.95 -2.25 -4.28
N ILE A 175 -19.33 -1.74 -5.46
CA ILE A 175 -20.28 -2.40 -6.37
C ILE A 175 -19.74 -3.76 -6.82
N SER A 176 -18.42 -3.90 -6.95
CA SER A 176 -17.75 -5.17 -7.30
C SER A 176 -17.63 -6.16 -6.12
N GLY A 177 -18.15 -5.83 -4.94
CA GLY A 177 -18.22 -6.73 -3.78
C GLY A 177 -17.27 -6.39 -2.63
N ASN A 178 -16.52 -5.29 -2.69
CA ASN A 178 -15.65 -4.85 -1.59
C ASN A 178 -16.43 -3.98 -0.58
N TYR A 179 -17.45 -4.58 0.05
CA TYR A 179 -18.38 -3.90 0.96
C TYR A 179 -17.75 -3.20 2.18
N PRO A 180 -16.61 -3.66 2.75
CA PRO A 180 -15.97 -2.93 3.83
C PRO A 180 -15.61 -1.47 3.49
N LEU A 181 -15.45 -1.14 2.20
CA LEU A 181 -15.23 0.23 1.73
C LEU A 181 -16.44 1.15 1.93
N CYS A 182 -17.64 0.63 2.19
CA CYS A 182 -18.82 1.44 2.54
C CYS A 182 -18.53 2.38 3.72
N ARG A 183 -17.65 1.97 4.64
CA ARG A 183 -17.22 2.75 5.82
C ARG A 183 -16.49 4.05 5.48
N VAL A 184 -16.00 4.18 4.26
CA VAL A 184 -15.34 5.38 3.75
C VAL A 184 -16.37 6.45 3.33
N LEU A 185 -17.55 6.03 2.88
CA LEU A 185 -18.53 6.91 2.25
C LEU A 185 -19.05 8.03 3.16
N PRO A 186 -19.35 7.81 4.46
CA PRO A 186 -19.84 8.89 5.33
C PRO A 186 -18.89 10.08 5.43
N GLN A 187 -17.58 9.83 5.51
CA GLN A 187 -16.58 10.88 5.60
C GLN A 187 -16.47 11.66 4.29
N ILE A 188 -16.54 10.96 3.16
CA ILE A 188 -16.52 11.61 1.84
C ILE A 188 -17.81 12.39 1.60
N TYR A 189 -18.96 11.89 2.04
CA TYR A 189 -20.25 12.57 1.91
C TYR A 189 -20.27 13.93 2.61
N ALA A 190 -19.54 14.09 3.71
CA ALA A 190 -19.41 15.37 4.41
C ALA A 190 -18.73 16.44 3.55
N VAL A 191 -17.87 16.06 2.59
CA VAL A 191 -17.10 16.99 1.74
C VAL A 191 -17.53 17.00 0.27
N ALA A 192 -18.10 15.91 -0.25
CA ALA A 192 -18.51 15.76 -1.64
C ALA A 192 -19.69 14.77 -1.76
N LYS A 193 -20.89 15.31 -2.01
CA LYS A 193 -22.15 14.54 -2.01
C LYS A 193 -22.53 13.98 -3.38
N GLU A 194 -22.35 14.77 -4.43
CA GLU A 194 -22.82 14.46 -5.79
C GLU A 194 -22.39 13.07 -6.29
N PRO A 195 -21.10 12.67 -6.18
CA PRO A 195 -20.69 11.36 -6.70
C PRO A 195 -21.35 10.17 -6.01
N ILE A 196 -21.74 10.33 -4.74
CA ILE A 196 -22.44 9.30 -3.97
C ILE A 196 -23.93 9.29 -4.35
N HIS A 197 -24.54 10.47 -4.56
CA HIS A 197 -25.92 10.59 -5.03
C HIS A 197 -26.14 9.94 -6.39
N ASP A 198 -25.20 10.13 -7.32
CA ASP A 198 -25.25 9.51 -8.66
C ASP A 198 -25.32 7.97 -8.62
N HIS A 199 -24.78 7.38 -7.54
CA HIS A 199 -24.73 5.93 -7.35
C HIS A 199 -25.66 5.43 -6.23
N ALA A 200 -26.53 6.28 -5.68
CA ALA A 200 -27.34 5.96 -4.50
C ALA A 200 -28.18 4.69 -4.69
N MET A 201 -28.84 4.54 -5.84
CA MET A 201 -29.65 3.35 -6.13
C MET A 201 -28.81 2.07 -6.19
N ALA A 202 -27.61 2.14 -6.76
CA ALA A 202 -26.69 1.01 -6.79
C ALA A 202 -26.24 0.65 -5.37
N LEU A 203 -25.84 1.63 -4.56
CA LEU A 203 -25.40 1.43 -3.18
C LEU A 203 -26.51 0.86 -2.29
N VAL A 204 -27.75 1.36 -2.41
CA VAL A 204 -28.91 0.84 -1.66
C VAL A 204 -29.21 -0.63 -2.03
N SER A 205 -29.03 -1.01 -3.31
CA SER A 205 -29.23 -2.39 -3.75
C SER A 205 -28.24 -3.39 -3.12
N LEU A 206 -27.13 -2.91 -2.54
CA LEU A 206 -26.13 -3.74 -1.86
C LEU A 206 -26.46 -4.00 -0.38
N LEU A 207 -27.38 -3.24 0.23
CA LEU A 207 -27.76 -3.41 1.65
C LEU A 207 -28.12 -4.86 2.05
N PRO A 208 -28.77 -5.69 1.22
CA PRO A 208 -29.02 -7.09 1.57
C PRO A 208 -27.74 -7.93 1.70
N GLN A 209 -26.67 -7.55 1.01
CA GLN A 209 -25.41 -8.30 0.88
C GLN A 209 -24.34 -7.87 1.91
N CYS A 210 -24.46 -6.66 2.44
CA CYS A 210 -23.55 -6.11 3.45
C CYS A 210 -23.73 -6.75 4.84
N ASP A 211 -22.67 -6.69 5.66
CA ASP A 211 -22.78 -6.98 7.09
C ASP A 211 -23.44 -5.81 7.84
N LEU A 212 -23.74 -5.96 9.13
CA LEU A 212 -24.39 -4.89 9.91
C LEU A 212 -23.58 -3.60 9.93
N SER A 213 -22.25 -3.68 10.04
CA SER A 213 -21.40 -2.49 10.13
C SER A 213 -21.35 -1.74 8.81
N ASP A 214 -21.32 -2.46 7.69
CA ASP A 214 -21.27 -1.91 6.35
C ASP A 214 -22.64 -1.31 5.96
N LYS A 215 -23.75 -1.92 6.40
CA LYS A 215 -25.10 -1.35 6.26
C LYS A 215 -25.24 -0.03 6.99
N LEU A 216 -24.77 0.04 8.24
CA LEU A 216 -24.83 1.27 9.03
C LEU A 216 -24.02 2.41 8.40
N ALA A 217 -22.99 2.12 7.62
CA ALA A 217 -22.24 3.12 6.88
C ALA A 217 -22.97 3.64 5.62
N LEU A 218 -23.99 2.94 5.15
CA LEU A 218 -24.81 3.30 3.98
C LEU A 218 -26.15 3.98 4.34
N LEU A 219 -26.51 4.00 5.63
CA LEU A 219 -27.77 4.55 6.16
C LEU A 219 -27.54 5.92 6.81
#